data_AF-A0A8R1IDP7-F1
#
_entry.id   AF-A0A8R1IDP7-F1
#
_cell.length_a   1.000
_cell.length_b   1.000
_cell.length_c   1.000
_cell.angle_alpha   90.00
_cell.angle_beta   90.00
_cell.angle_gamma   90.00
#
_symmetry.space_group_name_H-M   'P 1'
#
loop_
_entity.id
_entity.type
_entity.pdbx_description
1 polymer ?
#
loop_
_entity_poly.entity_id
_entity_poly.type
_entity_poly.pdbx_seq_one_letter_code
_entity_poly.pdbx_strand_id
1 'polypeptide(L)'
;MERGKTLTIPERVQVDLMVQLNMSILLMSARIHCSRTINDCYMSDPVAYGTSKSTGRARKLKQRDEKNVAREVSNTMKSAKDLKDAVKTEWIKIHPSYLENLSNSMPNRIFQVIQKNGGVTSY
;
A
#
# COMPACT_ATOMS: atom_id res chain seq x y z
N MET A 1 8.60 6.95 -8.43
CA MET A 1 8.60 8.39 -8.08
C MET A 1 8.37 8.47 -6.59
N GLU A 2 9.29 9.10 -5.87
CA GLU A 2 9.16 9.36 -4.43
C GLU A 2 7.95 10.28 -4.20
N ARG A 3 7.22 10.08 -3.09
CA ARG A 3 6.02 10.86 -2.80
C ARG A 3 6.46 12.27 -2.38
N GLY A 4 5.95 13.30 -3.04
CA GLY A 4 6.24 14.68 -2.68
C GLY A 4 5.82 15.02 -1.24
N LYS A 5 6.52 15.96 -0.62
CA LYS A 5 6.23 16.50 0.72
C LYS A 5 4.80 17.07 0.79
N THR A 6 4.12 16.85 1.92
CA THR A 6 2.84 17.51 2.27
C THR A 6 3.11 18.76 3.11
N LEU A 7 2.31 19.83 2.96
CA LEU A 7 2.43 21.02 3.81
C LEU A 7 2.23 20.66 5.29
N THR A 8 3.21 21.04 6.09
CA THR A 8 3.17 21.01 7.54
C THR A 8 2.21 22.08 8.08
N ILE A 9 1.76 21.93 9.33
CA ILE A 9 0.86 22.90 9.98
C ILE A 9 1.38 24.35 9.90
N PRO A 10 2.66 24.67 10.22
CA PRO A 10 3.14 26.05 10.10
C PRO A 10 3.13 26.58 8.67
N GLU A 11 3.44 25.73 7.68
CA GLU A 11 3.38 26.12 6.26
C GLU A 11 1.95 26.42 5.82
N ARG A 12 0.95 25.66 6.31
CA ARG A 12 -0.47 25.93 6.07
C ARG A 12 -0.88 27.30 6.62
N VAL A 13 -0.51 27.61 7.86
CA VAL A 13 -0.79 28.91 8.49
C VAL A 13 -0.15 30.06 7.69
N GLN A 14 1.08 29.87 7.20
CA GLN A 14 1.72 30.86 6.34
C GLN A 14 0.99 31.06 5.01
N VAL A 15 0.52 29.98 4.38
CA VAL A 15 -0.31 30.07 3.17
C VAL A 15 -1.60 30.84 3.46
N ASP A 16 -2.29 30.54 4.57
CA ASP A 16 -3.54 31.22 4.95
C ASP A 16 -3.35 32.73 5.13
N LEU A 17 -2.26 33.13 5.82
CA LEU A 17 -1.90 34.54 5.99
C LEU A 17 -1.62 35.23 4.65
N MET A 18 -0.93 34.56 3.73
CA MET A 18 -0.62 35.12 2.41
C MET A 18 -1.86 35.24 1.52
N VAL A 19 -2.82 34.32 1.66
CA VAL A 19 -4.14 34.41 0.99
C VAL A 19 -4.91 35.61 1.50
N GLN A 20 -4.93 35.86 2.82
CA GLN A 20 -5.57 37.05 3.41
C GLN A 20 -4.95 38.36 2.91
N LEU A 21 -3.64 38.35 2.63
CA LEU A 21 -2.91 39.49 2.06
C LEU A 21 -3.03 39.58 0.53
N ASN A 22 -3.85 38.73 -0.10
CA ASN A 22 -4.08 38.68 -1.54
C ASN A 22 -2.78 38.52 -2.37
N MET A 23 -1.80 37.78 -1.85
CA MET A 23 -0.53 37.52 -2.54
C MET A 23 -0.73 36.56 -3.70
N SER A 24 0.07 36.70 -4.75
CA SER A 24 0.04 35.74 -5.87
C SER A 24 0.68 34.41 -5.48
N ILE A 25 0.17 33.32 -6.04
CA ILE A 25 0.70 31.96 -5.84
C ILE A 25 2.20 31.87 -6.15
N LEU A 26 2.65 32.62 -7.16
CA LEU A 26 4.06 32.71 -7.53
C LEU A 26 4.90 33.28 -6.39
N LEU A 27 4.45 34.39 -5.78
CA LEU A 27 5.11 35.01 -4.65
C LEU A 27 5.05 34.13 -3.39
N MET A 28 3.92 33.46 -3.15
CA MET A 28 3.75 32.53 -2.03
C MET A 28 4.73 31.36 -2.12
N SER A 29 4.87 30.75 -3.31
CA SER A 29 5.81 29.65 -3.56
C SER A 29 7.27 30.05 -3.29
N ALA A 30 7.63 31.28 -3.68
CA ALA A 30 8.97 31.83 -3.44
C ALA A 30 9.24 32.08 -1.95
N ARG A 31 8.22 32.47 -1.16
CA ARG A 31 8.36 32.77 0.27
C ARG A 31 8.37 31.53 1.17
N ILE A 32 7.57 30.51 0.85
CA ILE A 32 7.38 29.30 1.70
C ILE A 32 8.28 28.14 1.21
N HIS A 33 9.09 28.33 0.16
CA HIS A 33 9.89 27.28 -0.48
C HIS A 33 9.09 26.01 -0.82
N CYS A 34 7.81 26.19 -1.17
CA CYS A 34 6.89 25.11 -1.52
C CYS A 34 6.44 25.24 -2.98
N SER A 35 6.19 24.11 -3.65
CA SER A 35 5.79 24.14 -5.06
C SER A 35 4.43 24.82 -5.25
N ARG A 36 4.24 25.46 -6.42
CA ARG A 36 2.97 26.10 -6.78
C ARG A 36 1.80 25.10 -6.74
N THR A 37 2.00 23.90 -7.29
CA THR A 37 0.99 22.84 -7.29
C THR A 37 0.57 22.42 -5.88
N ILE A 38 1.50 22.34 -4.93
CA ILE A 38 1.17 22.01 -3.54
C ILE A 38 0.28 23.09 -2.92
N ASN A 39 0.63 24.36 -3.14
CA ASN A 39 -0.17 25.49 -2.65
C ASN A 39 -1.55 25.51 -3.29
N ASP A 40 -1.64 25.31 -4.61
CA ASP A 40 -2.91 25.25 -5.33
C ASP A 40 -3.80 24.10 -4.82
N CYS A 41 -3.22 22.91 -4.61
CA CYS A 41 -3.94 21.77 -4.05
C CYS A 41 -4.45 22.04 -2.63
N TYR A 42 -3.67 22.74 -1.79
CA TYR A 42 -4.10 23.12 -0.45
C TYR A 42 -5.20 24.18 -0.49
N MET A 43 -5.05 25.23 -1.30
CA MET A 43 -6.03 26.32 -1.42
C MET A 43 -7.36 25.85 -2.00
N SER A 44 -7.34 24.82 -2.85
CA SER A 44 -8.55 24.25 -3.45
C SER A 44 -9.49 23.59 -2.43
N ASP A 45 -8.92 22.91 -1.42
CA ASP A 45 -9.68 22.31 -0.31
C ASP A 45 -8.79 22.17 0.95
N PRO A 46 -8.65 23.24 1.74
CA PRO A 46 -7.75 23.25 2.89
C PRO A 46 -8.23 22.33 4.02
N VAL A 47 -9.53 22.06 4.08
CA VAL A 47 -10.16 21.21 5.11
C VAL A 47 -9.87 19.74 4.84
N ALA A 48 -9.99 19.29 3.59
CA ALA A 48 -9.67 17.91 3.24
C ALA A 48 -8.17 17.67 2.98
N TYR A 49 -7.34 18.71 2.93
CA TYR A 49 -5.93 18.58 2.55
C TYR A 49 -5.11 17.67 3.48
N GLY A 50 -4.53 16.63 2.90
CA GLY A 50 -3.72 15.65 3.62
C GLY A 50 -4.52 14.64 4.46
N THR A 51 -5.84 14.64 4.38
CA THR A 51 -6.69 13.65 5.08
C THR A 51 -6.77 12.31 4.37
N SER A 52 -6.45 12.28 3.07
CA SER A 52 -6.53 11.08 2.25
C SER A 52 -5.50 10.04 2.69
N LYS A 53 -5.99 8.86 3.09
CA LYS A 53 -5.13 7.71 3.41
C LYS A 53 -4.91 6.87 2.17
N SER A 54 -3.70 6.31 2.05
CA SER A 54 -3.47 5.23 1.10
C SER A 54 -4.21 3.98 1.57
N THR A 55 -4.87 3.28 0.65
CA THR A 55 -5.50 1.98 0.89
C THR A 55 -4.51 0.92 1.40
N GLY A 56 -3.21 1.16 1.24
CA GLY A 56 -2.15 0.26 1.71
C GLY A 56 -2.08 -1.03 0.90
N ARG A 57 -1.38 -2.02 1.45
CA ARG A 57 -1.21 -3.33 0.80
C ARG A 57 -2.51 -4.13 0.93
N ALA A 58 -2.97 -4.68 -0.19
CA ALA A 58 -4.11 -5.59 -0.19
C ALA A 58 -3.87 -6.81 0.73
N ARG A 59 -4.95 -7.30 1.35
CA ARG A 59 -4.92 -8.52 2.17
C ARG A 59 -4.47 -9.72 1.33
N LYS A 60 -3.76 -10.65 1.99
CA LYS A 60 -3.26 -11.87 1.35
C LYS A 60 -4.36 -12.85 0.98
N LEU A 61 -5.41 -12.91 1.79
CA LEU A 61 -6.59 -13.73 1.55
C LEU A 61 -7.79 -12.82 1.32
N LYS A 62 -8.70 -13.24 0.43
CA LYS A 62 -9.99 -12.57 0.29
C LYS A 62 -10.91 -13.04 1.40
N GLN A 63 -11.91 -12.22 1.74
CA GLN A 63 -12.90 -12.54 2.77
C GLN A 63 -13.62 -13.87 2.53
N ARG A 64 -13.85 -14.26 1.26
CA ARG A 64 -14.44 -15.55 0.92
C ARG A 64 -13.52 -16.71 1.29
N ASP A 65 -12.23 -16.58 1.02
CA ASP A 65 -11.24 -17.62 1.33
C ASP A 65 -11.09 -17.78 2.84
N GLU A 66 -11.08 -16.66 3.58
CA GLU A 66 -11.10 -16.67 5.05
C GLU A 66 -12.31 -17.44 5.60
N LYS A 67 -13.51 -17.23 5.03
CA LYS A 67 -14.73 -17.96 5.41
C LYS A 67 -14.66 -19.44 5.08
N ASN A 68 -14.13 -19.80 3.90
CA ASN A 68 -13.98 -21.19 3.51
C ASN A 68 -13.01 -21.92 4.46
N VAL A 69 -11.86 -21.30 4.75
CA VAL A 69 -10.88 -21.85 5.71
C VAL A 69 -11.54 -22.04 7.07
N ALA A 70 -12.27 -21.05 7.59
CA ALA A 70 -12.95 -21.17 8.88
C ALA A 70 -13.96 -22.34 8.91
N ARG A 71 -14.71 -22.54 7.81
CA ARG A 71 -15.66 -23.65 7.69
C ARG A 71 -14.95 -25.01 7.69
N GLU A 72 -13.94 -25.19 6.85
CA GLU A 72 -13.23 -26.48 6.77
C GLU A 72 -12.50 -26.81 8.08
N VAL A 73 -11.88 -25.81 8.72
CA VAL A 73 -11.23 -25.94 10.02
C VAL A 73 -12.25 -26.35 11.08
N SER A 74 -13.40 -25.69 11.15
CA SER A 74 -14.45 -26.05 12.12
C SER A 74 -14.93 -27.50 11.98
N ASN A 75 -14.87 -28.08 10.78
CA ASN A 75 -15.29 -29.45 10.54
C ASN A 75 -14.21 -30.50 10.87
N THR A 76 -12.92 -30.12 10.82
CA THR A 76 -11.81 -31.09 10.81
C THR A 76 -10.79 -30.88 11.93
N MET A 77 -10.68 -29.68 12.49
CA MET A 77 -9.61 -29.30 13.42
C MET A 77 -10.16 -28.51 14.61
N LYS A 78 -9.61 -28.77 15.80
CA LYS A 78 -10.15 -28.21 17.05
C LYS A 78 -9.55 -26.85 17.40
N SER A 79 -8.38 -26.51 16.86
CA SER A 79 -7.71 -25.25 17.17
C SER A 79 -6.89 -24.67 16.01
N ALA A 80 -6.61 -23.37 16.09
CA ALA A 80 -5.72 -22.68 15.15
C ALA A 80 -4.27 -23.22 15.20
N LYS A 81 -3.86 -23.79 16.34
CA LYS A 81 -2.55 -24.44 16.47
C LYS A 81 -2.49 -25.70 15.59
N ASP A 82 -3.52 -26.54 15.68
CA ASP A 82 -3.61 -27.77 14.88
C ASP A 82 -3.55 -27.46 13.39
N LEU A 83 -4.31 -26.44 12.94
CA LEU A 83 -4.26 -25.97 11.55
C LEU A 83 -2.85 -25.55 11.13
N LYS A 84 -2.17 -24.76 11.95
CA LYS A 84 -0.82 -24.29 11.66
C LYS A 84 0.16 -25.45 11.53
N ASP A 85 0.06 -26.44 12.41
CA ASP A 85 0.95 -27.60 12.42
C ASP A 85 0.67 -28.54 11.23
N ALA A 86 -0.60 -28.74 10.87
CA ALA A 86 -0.96 -29.49 9.66
C ALA A 86 -0.46 -28.82 8.38
N VAL A 87 -0.66 -27.49 8.23
CA VAL A 87 -0.16 -26.73 7.07
C VAL A 87 1.36 -26.84 6.96
N LYS A 88 2.08 -26.74 8.08
CA LYS A 88 3.55 -26.94 8.09
C LYS A 88 3.93 -28.35 7.68
N THR A 89 3.21 -29.35 8.17
CA THR A 89 3.50 -30.76 7.87
C THR A 89 3.33 -31.04 6.38
N GLU A 90 2.25 -30.57 5.77
CA GLU A 90 2.05 -30.69 4.31
C GLU A 90 3.09 -29.89 3.52
N TRP A 91 3.46 -28.70 4.00
CA TRP A 91 4.51 -27.89 3.35
C TRP A 91 5.86 -28.62 3.31
N ILE A 92 6.25 -29.29 4.39
CA ILE A 92 7.51 -30.04 4.48
C ILE A 92 7.53 -31.24 3.53
N LYS A 93 6.36 -31.82 3.20
CA LYS A 93 6.27 -32.93 2.22
C LYS A 93 6.56 -32.49 0.78
N ILE A 94 6.48 -31.19 0.48
CA ILE A 94 6.78 -30.68 -0.86
C ILE A 94 8.29 -30.77 -1.10
N HIS A 95 8.69 -31.60 -2.05
CA HIS A 95 10.09 -31.77 -2.39
C HIS A 95 10.69 -30.50 -3.02
N PRO A 96 11.91 -30.05 -2.64
CA PRO A 96 12.52 -28.83 -3.15
C PRO A 96 12.59 -28.74 -4.69
N SER A 97 12.80 -29.87 -5.38
CA SER A 97 12.84 -29.90 -6.86
C SER A 97 11.55 -29.42 -7.51
N TYR A 98 10.40 -29.59 -6.84
CA TYR A 98 9.12 -29.07 -7.36
C TYR A 98 9.12 -27.54 -7.39
N LEU A 99 9.64 -26.90 -6.33
CA LEU A 99 9.76 -25.45 -6.24
C LEU A 99 10.80 -24.91 -7.24
N GLU A 100 11.90 -25.63 -7.43
CA GLU A 100 12.93 -25.30 -8.42
C GLU A 100 12.38 -25.35 -9.84
N ASN A 101 11.68 -26.43 -10.20
CA ASN A 101 11.01 -26.57 -11.49
C ASN A 101 9.97 -25.49 -11.73
N LEU A 102 9.21 -25.11 -10.68
CA LEU A 102 8.24 -24.03 -10.74
C LEU A 102 8.90 -22.66 -10.95
N SER A 103 10.05 -22.43 -10.31
CA SER A 103 10.84 -21.21 -10.51
C SER A 103 11.38 -21.14 -11.94
N ASN A 104 11.93 -22.25 -12.44
CA ASN A 104 12.52 -22.36 -13.77
C ASN A 104 11.48 -22.25 -14.89
N SER A 105 10.25 -22.70 -14.67
CA SER A 105 9.16 -22.54 -15.65
C SER A 105 8.66 -21.09 -15.77
N MET A 106 9.06 -20.21 -14.85
CA MET A 106 8.62 -18.82 -14.81
C MET A 106 9.79 -17.84 -14.60
N PRO A 107 10.77 -17.80 -15.53
CA PRO A 107 12.03 -17.09 -15.36
C PRO A 107 11.86 -15.57 -15.18
N ASN A 108 10.84 -14.99 -15.81
CA ASN A 108 10.58 -13.54 -15.73
C ASN A 108 9.67 -13.13 -14.56
N ARG A 109 9.26 -14.08 -13.72
CA ARG A 109 8.25 -13.82 -12.70
C ARG A 109 8.77 -12.95 -11.58
N ILE A 110 10.04 -13.08 -11.20
CA ILE A 110 10.66 -12.20 -10.21
C ILE A 110 10.61 -10.74 -10.68
N PHE A 111 10.88 -10.49 -11.97
CA PHE A 111 10.82 -9.15 -12.56
C PHE A 111 9.39 -8.61 -12.59
N GLN A 112 8.39 -9.43 -12.93
CA GLN A 112 6.99 -9.01 -12.89
C GLN A 112 6.51 -8.69 -11.47
N VAL A 113 6.94 -9.48 -10.47
CA VAL A 113 6.61 -9.23 -9.06
C VAL A 113 7.24 -7.90 -8.60
N ILE A 114 8.48 -7.63 -9.00
CA ILE A 114 9.17 -6.36 -8.70
C ILE A 114 8.44 -5.19 -9.37
N GLN A 115 8.14 -5.29 -10.67
CA GLN A 115 7.41 -4.25 -11.42
C GLN A 115 6.03 -3.96 -10.83
N LYS A 116 5.35 -4.97 -10.27
CA LYS A 116 4.06 -4.82 -9.60
C LYS A 116 4.15 -4.55 -8.10
N ASN A 117 5.33 -4.23 -7.56
CA ASN A 117 5.55 -3.95 -6.13
C ASN A 117 5.04 -5.08 -5.20
N GLY A 118 5.31 -6.33 -5.56
CA GLY A 118 4.82 -7.49 -4.81
C GLY A 118 3.33 -7.80 -5.02
N GLY A 119 2.72 -7.24 -6.07
CA GLY A 119 1.34 -7.46 -6.49
C GLY A 119 1.12 -8.78 -7.23
N VAL A 120 -0.13 -9.04 -7.60
CA VAL A 120 -0.55 -10.31 -8.23
C VAL A 120 -0.01 -10.40 -9.67
N THR A 121 0.71 -11.47 -9.96
CA THR A 121 1.14 -11.85 -11.31
C THR A 121 0.18 -12.88 -11.88
N SER A 122 -0.10 -12.78 -13.19
CA SER A 122 -0.86 -13.80 -13.90
C SER A 122 0.01 -15.05 -14.02
N TYR A 123 -0.59 -16.20 -13.77
CA TYR A 123 0.00 -17.51 -14.04
C TYR A 123 -0.16 -17.84 -15.51
#